data_AF-A0A399ZCZ6-F1
#
_entry.id   AF-A0A399ZCZ6-F1
#
_cell.length_a   1.000
_cell.length_b   1.000
_cell.length_c   1.000
_cell.angle_alpha   90.00
_cell.angle_beta   90.00
_cell.angle_gamma   90.00
#
_symmetry.space_group_name_H-M   'P 1'
#
loop_
_entity.id
_entity.type
_entity.pdbx_description
1 polymer ?
#
loop_
_entity_poly.entity_id
_entity_poly.type
_entity_poly.pdbx_seq_one_letter_code
_entity_poly.pdbx_strand_id
1 'polypeptide(L)'
;MTNTGNLLRNCLHFGRLLRAVGIPVTPTQLVDLAESLQYIEIGHRQDFKNAARALLVNRHEQIALFDRAFDLFWQPHAPGILRDL
;
A
#
# COMPACT_ATOMS: atom_id res chain seq x y z
N MET A 1 1.70 -21.58 5.21
CA MET A 1 2.93 -21.19 4.49
C MET A 1 2.84 -19.70 4.26
N THR A 2 3.68 -18.90 4.92
CA THR A 2 3.56 -17.44 4.93
C THR A 2 3.77 -16.86 3.54
N ASN A 3 2.81 -16.04 3.13
CA ASN A 3 2.62 -15.49 1.78
C ASN A 3 3.62 -14.35 1.45
N THR A 4 4.86 -14.43 1.93
CA THR A 4 5.83 -13.32 1.98
C THR A 4 6.15 -12.76 0.60
N GLY A 5 6.22 -13.64 -0.43
CA GLY A 5 6.46 -13.22 -1.81
C GLY A 5 5.33 -12.36 -2.41
N ASN A 6 4.08 -12.57 -1.99
CA ASN A 6 2.95 -11.75 -2.43
C ASN A 6 2.87 -10.42 -1.65
N LEU A 7 3.24 -10.42 -0.37
CA LEU A 7 3.30 -9.21 0.44
C LEU A 7 4.35 -8.21 -0.06
N LEU A 8 5.59 -8.66 -0.29
CA LEU A 8 6.63 -7.78 -0.83
C LEU A 8 6.24 -7.21 -2.20
N ARG A 9 5.65 -8.04 -3.07
CA ARG A 9 5.12 -7.61 -4.37
C ARG A 9 4.06 -6.51 -4.20
N ASN A 10 3.13 -6.68 -3.27
CA ASN A 10 2.10 -5.68 -2.98
C ASN A 10 2.71 -4.37 -2.46
N CYS A 11 3.70 -4.42 -1.57
CA CYS A 11 4.43 -3.23 -1.12
C CYS A 11 5.10 -2.49 -2.29
N LEU A 12 5.75 -3.23 -3.21
CA LEU A 12 6.37 -2.64 -4.39
C LEU A 12 5.34 -1.98 -5.33
N HIS A 13 4.19 -2.63 -5.55
CA HIS A 13 3.11 -2.04 -6.34
C HIS A 13 2.55 -0.78 -5.69
N PHE A 14 2.31 -0.81 -4.38
CA PHE A 14 1.82 0.35 -3.65
C PHE A 14 2.83 1.50 -3.67
N GLY A 15 4.13 1.22 -3.43
CA GLY A 15 5.19 2.22 -3.55
C GLY A 15 5.29 2.85 -4.94
N ARG A 16 5.05 2.08 -6.02
CA ARG A 16 4.97 2.62 -7.38
C ARG A 16 3.76 3.54 -7.56
N LEU A 17 2.59 3.15 -7.03
CA LEU A 17 1.40 4.00 -7.05
C LEU A 17 1.66 5.33 -6.33
N LEU A 18 2.22 5.29 -5.12
CA LEU A 18 2.54 6.48 -4.35
C LEU A 18 3.50 7.42 -5.11
N ARG A 19 4.54 6.88 -5.74
CA ARG A 19 5.43 7.68 -6.60
C ARG A 19 4.70 8.29 -7.80
N ALA A 20 3.80 7.55 -8.44
CA ALA A 20 3.03 8.05 -9.58
C ALA A 20 2.10 9.21 -9.20
N VAL A 21 1.61 9.25 -7.96
CA VAL A 21 0.77 10.35 -7.45
C VAL A 21 1.57 11.47 -6.79
N GLY A 22 2.91 11.43 -6.82
CA GLY A 22 3.75 12.51 -6.30
C GLY A 22 4.19 12.37 -4.83
N ILE A 23 4.01 11.19 -4.23
CA ILE A 23 4.58 10.87 -2.91
C ILE A 23 5.92 10.15 -3.13
N PRO A 24 7.07 10.77 -2.79
CA PRO A 24 8.36 10.11 -2.93
C PRO A 24 8.46 8.96 -1.94
N VAL A 25 8.83 7.78 -2.44
CA VAL A 25 9.03 6.57 -1.64
C VAL A 25 10.39 5.97 -1.98
N THR A 26 11.24 5.85 -0.96
CA THR A 26 12.59 5.28 -1.10
C THR A 26 12.55 3.75 -1.00
N PRO A 27 13.58 3.06 -1.54
CA PRO A 27 13.72 1.62 -1.34
C PRO A 27 13.79 1.22 0.13
N THR A 28 14.50 2.00 0.97
CA THR A 28 14.60 1.76 2.41
C THR A 28 13.23 1.79 3.08
N GLN A 29 12.41 2.80 2.80
CA GLN A 29 11.04 2.87 3.33
C GLN A 29 10.17 1.67 2.93
N LEU A 30 10.39 1.09 1.76
CA LEU A 30 9.67 -0.12 1.33
C LEU A 30 10.15 -1.38 2.06
N VAL A 31 11.44 -1.45 2.38
CA VAL A 31 11.99 -2.51 3.24
C VAL A 31 11.42 -2.36 4.65
N ASP A 32 11.46 -1.16 5.23
CA ASP A 32 10.91 -0.88 6.56
C ASP A 32 9.42 -1.23 6.64
N LEU A 33 8.65 -0.89 5.60
CA LEU A 33 7.25 -1.29 5.51
C LEU A 33 7.11 -2.81 5.47
N ALA A 34 7.83 -3.50 4.57
CA ALA A 34 7.75 -4.95 4.46
C ALA A 34 8.12 -5.67 5.76
N GLU A 35 9.14 -5.18 6.47
CA GLU A 35 9.53 -5.67 7.78
C GLU A 35 8.45 -5.38 8.83
N SER A 36 7.81 -4.21 8.82
CA SER A 36 6.75 -3.88 9.78
C SER A 36 5.55 -4.84 9.69
N LEU A 37 5.31 -5.45 8.52
CA LEU A 37 4.19 -6.38 8.30
C LEU A 37 4.32 -7.68 9.10
N GLN A 38 5.51 -8.00 9.63
CA GLN A 38 5.67 -9.14 10.53
C GLN A 38 5.09 -8.88 11.93
N TYR A 39 4.82 -7.62 12.28
CA TYR A 39 4.33 -7.19 13.59
C TYR A 39 2.86 -6.78 13.61
N ILE A 40 2.19 -6.76 12.45
CA ILE A 40 0.78 -6.35 12.34
C ILE A 40 -0.08 -7.44 11.71
N GLU A 41 -1.37 -7.45 12.08
CA GLU A 41 -2.33 -8.37 11.49
C GLU A 41 -2.78 -7.86 10.11
N ILE A 42 -2.16 -8.39 9.06
CA ILE A 42 -2.41 -7.98 7.65
C ILE A 42 -3.88 -8.13 7.24
N GLY A 43 -4.66 -8.98 7.90
CA GLY A 43 -6.10 -9.13 7.69
C GLY A 43 -6.91 -7.85 7.98
N HIS A 44 -6.35 -6.94 8.77
CA HIS A 44 -6.95 -5.65 9.06
C HIS A 44 -6.38 -4.56 8.14
N ARG A 45 -7.19 -4.19 7.14
CA ARG A 45 -6.92 -3.07 6.22
C ARG A 45 -6.41 -1.81 6.93
N GLN A 46 -6.96 -1.50 8.10
CA GLN A 46 -6.62 -0.30 8.86
C GLN A 46 -5.20 -0.36 9.45
N ASP A 47 -4.74 -1.54 9.90
CA ASP A 47 -3.41 -1.72 10.47
C ASP A 47 -2.35 -1.52 9.39
N PHE A 48 -2.55 -2.10 8.21
CA PHE A 48 -1.68 -1.83 7.06
C PHE A 48 -1.68 -0.35 6.69
N LYS A 49 -2.87 0.29 6.62
CA LYS A 49 -2.99 1.72 6.29
C LYS A 49 -2.18 2.58 7.27
N ASN A 50 -2.29 2.30 8.57
CA ASN A 50 -1.60 3.04 9.62
C ASN A 50 -0.08 2.86 9.53
N ALA A 51 0.40 1.62 9.38
CA ALA A 51 1.83 1.33 9.23
C ALA A 51 2.43 1.99 7.98
N ALA A 52 1.77 1.85 6.84
CA ALA A 52 2.21 2.47 5.60
C ALA A 52 2.18 4.00 5.68
N ARG A 53 1.17 4.59 6.32
CA ARG A 53 1.12 6.04 6.52
C ARG A 53 2.26 6.52 7.42
N ALA A 54 2.54 5.82 8.52
CA ALA A 54 3.61 6.18 9.44
C ALA A 54 5.01 6.11 8.80
N LEU A 55 5.24 5.16 7.89
CA LEU A 55 6.56 4.92 7.29
C LEU A 55 6.79 5.65 5.97
N LEU A 56 5.73 5.86 5.17
CA LEU A 56 5.84 6.39 3.81
C LEU A 56 5.49 7.88 3.70
N VAL A 57 4.79 8.45 4.67
CA VAL A 57 4.34 9.85 4.64
C VAL A 57 5.18 10.70 5.58
N ASN A 58 6.00 11.59 5.00
CA ASN A 58 6.93 12.43 5.75
C ASN A 58 6.47 13.89 5.87
N ARG A 59 5.39 14.27 5.18
CA ARG A 59 4.85 15.63 5.15
C ARG A 59 3.35 15.62 5.34
N HIS A 60 2.82 16.57 6.10
CA HIS A 60 1.39 16.62 6.44
C HIS A 60 0.49 16.72 5.20
N GLU A 61 0.90 17.50 4.19
CA GLU A 61 0.20 17.66 2.91
C GLU A 61 0.08 16.37 2.09
N GLN A 62 0.93 15.37 2.33
CA GLN A 62 0.87 14.08 1.63
C GLN A 62 -0.22 13.18 2.20
N ILE A 63 -0.75 13.46 3.40
CA ILE A 63 -1.76 12.64 4.09
C ILE A 63 -2.99 12.41 3.22
N ALA A 64 -3.59 13.48 2.70
CA ALA A 64 -4.83 13.38 1.95
C ALA A 64 -4.63 12.62 0.63
N LEU A 65 -3.44 12.75 0.03
CA LEU A 65 -3.07 12.07 -1.20
C LEU A 65 -2.78 10.59 -0.98
N PHE A 66 -2.10 10.28 0.12
CA PHE A 66 -1.87 8.91 0.58
C PHE A 66 -3.20 8.21 0.85
N ASP A 67 -4.13 8.85 1.57
CA ASP A 67 -5.41 8.24 1.93
C ASP A 67 -6.21 7.86 0.67
N ARG A 68 -6.27 8.75 -0.32
CA ARG A 68 -6.91 8.47 -1.62
C ARG A 68 -6.22 7.34 -2.39
N ALA A 69 -4.89 7.37 -2.47
CA ALA A 69 -4.12 6.33 -3.17
C ALA A 69 -4.30 4.96 -2.49
N PHE A 70 -4.34 4.93 -1.16
CA PHE A 70 -4.60 3.72 -0.40
C PHE A 70 -6.01 3.18 -0.64
N ASP A 71 -7.02 4.06 -0.64
CA ASP A 71 -8.40 3.66 -0.91
C ASP A 71 -8.53 3.05 -2.32
N LEU A 72 -7.90 3.63 -3.34
CA LEU A 72 -7.86 3.08 -4.70
C LEU A 72 -7.13 1.73 -4.76
N PHE A 73 -5.98 1.61 -4.09
CA PHE A 73 -5.19 0.37 -4.05
C PHE A 73 -5.96 -0.79 -3.41
N TRP A 74 -6.81 -0.49 -2.43
CA TRP A 74 -7.55 -1.49 -1.67
C TRP A 74 -8.96 -1.78 -2.21
N GLN A 75 -9.39 -1.10 -3.29
CA GLN A 75 -10.69 -1.40 -3.89
C GLN A 75 -10.70 -2.83 -4.46
N PRO A 76 -11.69 -3.67 -4.07
CA PRO A 76 -11.91 -4.93 -4.75
C PRO A 76 -12.15 -4.62 -6.22
N HIS A 77 -11.31 -5.15 -7.10
CA HIS A 77 -11.57 -5.05 -8.54
C HIS A 77 -12.91 -5.75 -8.76
N ALA A 78 -13.94 -5.00 -9.15
CA ALA A 78 -15.24 -5.59 -9.45
C ALA A 78 -15.03 -6.70 -10.50
N PRO A 79 -15.42 -7.95 -10.24
CA PRO A 79 -15.26 -9.02 -11.20
C PRO A 79 -16.16 -8.74 -12.42
N GLY A 80 -15.54 -8.35 -13.53
CA GLY A 80 -15.98 -8.71 -14.88
C GLY A 80 -17.36 -8.23 -15.36
N ILE A 81 -17.69 -6.94 -15.30
CA ILE A 81 -18.84 -6.39 -16.06
C ILE A 81 -18.49 -6.11 -17.55
N LEU A 82 -17.33 -6.58 -18.03
CA LEU A 82 -16.87 -6.40 -19.42
C LEU A 82 -16.50 -7.74 -20.07
N ARG A 83 -17.31 -8.80 -19.90
CA ARG A 83 -17.15 -10.05 -20.67
C ARG A 83 -18.28 -10.33 -21.67
N ASP A 84 -19.35 -9.53 -21.67
CA ASP A 84 -20.54 -9.76 -22.51
C ASP A 84 -20.95 -8.52 -23.35
N LEU A 85 -19.98 -7.76 -23.87
CA LEU A 85 -20.20 -6.79 -24.96
C LEU A 85 -19.32 -7.13 -26.15
#